data_AF-A0A3B9MFY3-F1
#
_entry.id   AF-A0A3B9MFY3-F1
#
_cell.length_a   1.000
_cell.length_b   1.000
_cell.length_c   1.000
_cell.angle_alpha   90.00
_cell.angle_beta   90.00
_cell.angle_gamma   90.00
#
_symmetry.space_group_name_H-M   'P 1'
#
loop_
_entity.id
_entity.type
_entity.pdbx_description
1 polymer ?
#
loop_
_entity_poly.entity_id
_entity_poly.type
_entity_poly.pdbx_seq_one_letter_code
_entity_poly.pdbx_strand_id
1 'polypeptide(L)'
;MQRLSKSRLTMLAFIALLPSFLKRFCYRLFFNYQIGKRVRIGLSIIDVRECRIDDDVKIGHLNLIIRVKKLEIGDHVKIGHLNMIRGGDEVRLGRYSEIIRMNEINSIAEPDVVNPIDPRFLLGEGSIITTGHKIDFTDRVTIGRRSILGGRNSSLWTHNRQRTRPIDIGSFCYIGSEIRIAPGGTLPSRCIVGIGSVITSELTAEGHLIAGVPAKPMKKLGDEDIFLIERKTRNDLPDDV
;
A
#
# COMPACT_ATOMS: atom_id res chain seq x y z
N MET A 1 -14.18 17.65 -4.61
CA MET A 1 -14.30 16.29 -4.00
C MET A 1 -15.47 16.25 -3.00
N GLN A 2 -16.30 15.21 -2.94
CA GLN A 2 -17.47 15.20 -2.02
C GLN A 2 -17.02 15.10 -0.55
N ARG A 3 -17.38 16.09 0.25
CA ARG A 3 -17.24 16.08 1.71
C ARG A 3 -18.16 14.99 2.26
N LEU A 4 -17.64 14.09 3.10
CA LEU A 4 -18.43 13.11 3.84
C LEU A 4 -19.59 13.84 4.53
N SER A 5 -20.84 13.55 4.13
CA SER A 5 -21.98 14.10 4.84
C SER A 5 -22.01 13.54 6.27
N LYS A 6 -22.42 14.35 7.25
CA LYS A 6 -22.51 13.91 8.65
C LYS A 6 -23.37 12.65 8.78
N SER A 7 -24.46 12.56 8.01
CA SER A 7 -25.34 11.38 7.98
C SER A 7 -24.64 10.12 7.47
N ARG A 8 -23.83 10.23 6.40
CA ARG A 8 -23.07 9.10 5.85
C ARG A 8 -22.03 8.59 6.85
N LEU A 9 -21.31 9.50 7.50
CA LEU A 9 -20.32 9.13 8.51
C LEU A 9 -20.96 8.43 9.71
N THR A 10 -22.10 8.92 10.19
CA THR A 10 -22.86 8.28 11.27
C THR A 10 -23.30 6.86 10.87
N MET A 11 -23.85 6.67 9.66
CA MET A 11 -24.22 5.35 9.15
C MET A 11 -23.02 4.39 9.11
N LEU A 12 -21.88 4.86 8.61
CA LEU A 12 -20.64 4.08 8.56
C LEU A 12 -20.14 3.72 9.96
N ALA A 13 -20.24 4.62 10.93
CA ALA A 13 -19.86 4.36 12.32
C ALA A 13 -20.73 3.25 12.94
N PHE A 14 -22.05 3.26 12.69
CA PHE A 14 -22.93 2.16 13.11
C PHE A 14 -22.56 0.84 12.43
N ILE A 15 -22.34 0.85 11.11
CA ILE A 15 -21.92 -0.35 10.38
C ILE A 15 -20.59 -0.89 10.93
N ALA A 16 -19.64 -0.01 11.27
CA ALA A 16 -18.33 -0.40 11.82
C ALA A 16 -18.44 -1.20 13.13
N LEU A 17 -19.51 -1.03 13.91
CA LEU A 17 -19.76 -1.76 15.14
C LEU A 17 -20.40 -3.14 14.93
N LEU A 18 -20.99 -3.40 13.75
CA LEU A 18 -21.70 -4.64 13.48
C LEU A 18 -20.74 -5.86 13.39
N PRO A 19 -21.24 -7.08 13.66
CA PRO A 19 -20.51 -8.31 13.32
C PRO A 19 -20.16 -8.37 11.83
N SER A 20 -19.04 -9.01 11.50
CA SER A 20 -18.52 -8.99 10.13
C SER A 20 -19.49 -9.52 9.07
N PHE A 21 -20.32 -10.52 9.38
CA PHE A 21 -21.26 -11.05 8.41
C PHE A 21 -22.33 -10.02 8.02
N LEU A 22 -22.79 -9.23 9.00
CA LEU A 22 -23.80 -8.19 8.81
C LEU A 22 -23.20 -6.95 8.14
N LYS A 23 -21.95 -6.57 8.46
CA LYS A 23 -21.21 -5.52 7.74
C LYS A 23 -21.21 -5.73 6.24
N ARG A 24 -20.88 -6.95 5.79
CA ARG A 24 -20.86 -7.29 4.35
C ARG A 24 -22.22 -7.07 3.70
N PHE A 25 -23.28 -7.50 4.39
CA PHE A 25 -24.65 -7.28 3.92
C PHE A 25 -24.98 -5.79 3.82
N CYS A 26 -24.71 -5.00 4.86
CA CYS A 26 -24.94 -3.55 4.85
C CYS A 26 -24.13 -2.83 3.76
N TYR A 27 -22.86 -3.19 3.55
CA TYR A 27 -22.04 -2.60 2.49
C TYR A 27 -22.57 -2.91 1.09
N ARG A 28 -23.02 -4.14 0.83
CA ARG A 28 -23.66 -4.51 -0.44
C ARG A 28 -24.97 -3.74 -0.62
N LEU A 29 -25.82 -3.69 0.40
CA LEU A 29 -27.15 -3.08 0.32
C LEU A 29 -27.13 -1.55 0.19
N PHE A 30 -26.38 -0.86 1.05
CA PHE A 30 -26.44 0.61 1.15
C PHE A 30 -25.39 1.32 0.29
N PHE A 31 -24.33 0.62 -0.13
CA PHE A 31 -23.21 1.22 -0.87
C PHE A 31 -22.93 0.54 -2.21
N ASN A 32 -23.67 -0.52 -2.55
CA ASN A 32 -23.46 -1.32 -3.76
C ASN A 32 -22.03 -1.86 -3.90
N TYR A 33 -21.36 -2.14 -2.78
CA TYR A 33 -20.00 -2.69 -2.78
C TYR A 33 -20.00 -4.16 -3.20
N GLN A 34 -19.03 -4.55 -4.01
CA GLN A 34 -18.79 -5.94 -4.36
C GLN A 34 -17.87 -6.55 -3.31
N ILE A 35 -18.42 -7.44 -2.48
CA ILE A 35 -17.66 -8.11 -1.42
C ILE A 35 -17.80 -9.61 -1.61
N GLY A 36 -16.69 -10.34 -1.59
CA GLY A 36 -16.59 -11.78 -1.76
C GLY A 36 -17.07 -12.60 -0.56
N LYS A 37 -16.78 -13.90 -0.62
CA LYS A 37 -17.03 -14.90 0.40
C LYS A 37 -15.92 -14.87 1.45
N ARG A 38 -16.25 -15.31 2.68
CA ARG A 38 -15.31 -15.44 3.82
C ARG A 38 -14.53 -14.16 4.20
N VAL A 39 -14.86 -13.01 3.60
CA VAL A 39 -14.32 -11.70 3.99
C VAL A 39 -14.64 -11.40 5.46
N ARG A 40 -13.63 -10.96 6.21
CA ARG A 40 -13.75 -10.52 7.60
C ARG A 40 -13.35 -9.06 7.73
N ILE A 41 -14.21 -8.25 8.35
CA ILE A 41 -13.97 -6.82 8.58
C ILE A 41 -14.17 -6.52 10.07
N GLY A 42 -13.08 -6.14 10.74
CA GLY A 42 -13.07 -5.70 12.13
C GLY A 42 -13.76 -4.36 12.33
N LEU A 43 -13.50 -3.70 13.47
CA LEU A 43 -14.04 -2.37 13.77
C LEU A 43 -13.34 -1.33 12.88
N SER A 44 -13.79 -1.17 11.65
CA SER A 44 -13.12 -0.34 10.65
C SER A 44 -14.14 0.42 9.81
N ILE A 45 -13.74 1.59 9.32
CA ILE A 45 -14.55 2.43 8.44
C ILE A 45 -14.01 2.32 7.03
N ILE A 46 -14.90 1.96 6.10
CA ILE A 46 -14.62 1.90 4.65
C ILE A 46 -15.62 2.83 3.97
N ASP A 47 -15.13 3.97 3.48
CA ASP A 47 -15.88 4.97 2.73
C ASP A 47 -15.18 5.30 1.41
N VAL A 48 -15.56 4.56 0.38
CA VAL A 48 -15.02 4.70 -0.98
C VAL A 48 -16.16 4.84 -1.98
N ARG A 49 -15.88 5.34 -3.18
CA ARG A 49 -16.93 5.50 -4.21
C ARG A 49 -17.25 4.15 -4.89
N GLU A 50 -16.22 3.42 -5.29
CA GLU A 50 -16.31 2.08 -5.89
C GLU A 50 -15.44 1.11 -5.10
N CYS A 51 -15.99 -0.08 -4.81
CA CYS A 51 -15.33 -1.06 -3.94
C CYS A 51 -15.51 -2.47 -4.49
N ARG A 52 -14.39 -3.15 -4.73
CA ARG A 52 -14.31 -4.59 -4.94
C ARG A 52 -13.37 -5.20 -3.89
N ILE A 53 -13.88 -6.14 -3.12
CA ILE A 53 -13.13 -6.95 -2.16
C ILE A 53 -13.37 -8.41 -2.51
N ASP A 54 -12.34 -9.13 -2.91
CA ASP A 54 -12.45 -10.53 -3.33
C ASP A 54 -12.52 -11.47 -2.11
N ASP A 55 -12.50 -12.78 -2.36
CA ASP A 55 -12.68 -13.82 -1.34
C ASP A 55 -11.53 -13.85 -0.31
N ASP A 56 -11.84 -14.32 0.91
CA ASP A 56 -10.85 -14.61 1.97
C ASP A 56 -10.03 -13.42 2.49
N VAL A 57 -10.42 -12.19 2.14
CA VAL A 57 -9.83 -10.97 2.66
C VAL A 57 -10.08 -10.82 4.17
N LYS A 58 -9.03 -10.41 4.90
CA LYS A 58 -9.12 -10.08 6.33
C LYS A 58 -8.69 -8.64 6.56
N ILE A 59 -9.62 -7.82 7.04
CA ILE A 59 -9.39 -6.45 7.50
C ILE A 59 -9.56 -6.43 9.01
N GLY A 60 -8.52 -6.08 9.75
CA GLY A 60 -8.56 -5.99 11.20
C GLY A 60 -9.32 -4.76 11.70
N HIS A 61 -9.10 -4.43 12.96
CA HIS A 61 -9.69 -3.29 13.66
C HIS A 61 -8.96 -1.97 13.42
N LEU A 62 -9.71 -0.90 13.61
CA LEU A 62 -9.30 0.50 13.62
C LEU A 62 -8.64 0.95 12.32
N ASN A 63 -9.03 0.35 11.19
CA ASN A 63 -8.62 0.84 9.88
C ASN A 63 -9.58 1.93 9.41
N LEU A 64 -9.02 2.95 8.76
CA LEU A 64 -9.76 4.04 8.16
C LEU A 64 -9.42 4.08 6.67
N ILE A 65 -10.32 3.60 5.82
CA ILE A 65 -10.19 3.66 4.36
C ILE A 65 -11.22 4.64 3.84
N ILE A 66 -10.81 5.87 3.52
CA ILE A 66 -11.75 6.96 3.23
C ILE A 66 -11.35 7.78 2.02
N ARG A 67 -12.34 8.35 1.32
CA ARG A 67 -12.11 9.31 0.22
C ARG A 67 -11.31 8.74 -0.96
N VAL A 68 -11.29 7.41 -1.12
CA VAL A 68 -10.71 6.74 -2.28
C VAL A 68 -11.80 6.63 -3.36
N LYS A 69 -11.51 7.00 -4.61
CA LYS A 69 -12.49 6.81 -5.69
C LYS A 69 -12.71 5.32 -5.97
N LYS A 70 -11.65 4.55 -6.22
CA LYS A 70 -11.72 3.11 -6.49
C LYS A 70 -10.86 2.30 -5.53
N LEU A 71 -11.45 1.35 -4.82
CA LEU A 71 -10.76 0.39 -3.97
C LEU A 71 -10.89 -1.01 -4.55
N GLU A 72 -9.76 -1.64 -4.86
CA GLU A 72 -9.69 -3.04 -5.27
C GLU A 72 -8.79 -3.83 -4.33
N ILE A 73 -9.32 -4.90 -3.74
CA ILE A 73 -8.61 -5.79 -2.83
C ILE A 73 -8.73 -7.20 -3.37
N GLY A 74 -7.60 -7.77 -3.82
CA GLY A 74 -7.51 -9.14 -4.31
C GLY A 74 -7.72 -10.18 -3.21
N ASP A 75 -7.87 -11.44 -3.62
CA ASP A 75 -8.13 -12.53 -2.67
C ASP A 75 -6.99 -12.73 -1.66
N HIS A 76 -7.34 -13.26 -0.48
CA HIS A 76 -6.39 -13.56 0.61
C HIS A 76 -5.54 -12.39 1.12
N VAL A 77 -5.89 -11.14 0.76
CA VAL A 77 -5.24 -9.94 1.30
C VAL A 77 -5.49 -9.82 2.80
N LYS A 78 -4.44 -9.42 3.53
CA LYS A 78 -4.49 -9.13 4.96
C LYS A 78 -4.20 -7.65 5.19
N ILE A 79 -5.17 -6.92 5.73
CA ILE A 79 -4.95 -5.59 6.31
C ILE A 79 -5.08 -5.77 7.82
N GLY A 80 -4.00 -5.56 8.57
CA GLY A 80 -4.03 -5.71 10.02
C GLY A 80 -4.75 -4.55 10.71
N HIS A 81 -4.06 -3.79 11.54
CA HIS A 81 -4.71 -2.84 12.46
C HIS A 81 -4.22 -1.41 12.29
N LEU A 82 -5.07 -0.43 12.64
CA LEU A 82 -4.66 0.96 12.78
C LEU A 82 -4.06 1.57 11.50
N ASN A 83 -4.39 1.05 10.31
CA ASN A 83 -3.93 1.66 9.06
C ASN A 83 -4.89 2.76 8.62
N MET A 84 -4.33 3.84 8.09
CA MET A 84 -5.08 4.91 7.45
C MET A 84 -4.76 4.91 5.96
N ILE A 85 -5.77 4.68 5.13
CA ILE A 85 -5.67 4.76 3.67
C ILE A 85 -6.64 5.85 3.21
N ARG A 86 -6.13 6.92 2.61
CA ARG A 86 -6.95 8.11 2.37
C ARG A 86 -6.67 8.78 1.03
N GLY A 87 -7.73 9.12 0.32
CA GLY A 87 -7.64 9.94 -0.90
C GLY A 87 -7.30 9.14 -2.16
N GLY A 88 -7.09 9.88 -3.25
CA GLY A 88 -6.63 9.36 -4.53
C GLY A 88 -7.69 8.67 -5.38
N ASP A 89 -7.25 8.31 -6.58
CA ASP A 89 -8.11 7.78 -7.64
C ASP A 89 -8.24 6.26 -7.55
N GLU A 90 -7.16 5.57 -7.18
CA GLU A 90 -7.17 4.12 -7.04
C GLU A 90 -6.28 3.66 -5.90
N VAL A 91 -6.77 2.71 -5.11
CA VAL A 91 -5.98 1.88 -4.20
C VAL A 91 -6.22 0.45 -4.63
N ARG A 92 -5.16 -0.23 -5.09
CA ARG A 92 -5.21 -1.63 -5.51
C ARG A 92 -4.22 -2.47 -4.72
N LEU A 93 -4.74 -3.48 -4.03
CA LEU A 93 -3.96 -4.46 -3.27
C LEU A 93 -4.01 -5.80 -3.99
N GLY A 94 -2.87 -6.27 -4.50
CA GLY A 94 -2.73 -7.54 -5.21
C GLY A 94 -3.02 -8.74 -4.30
N ARG A 95 -3.37 -9.87 -4.91
CA ARG A 95 -3.68 -11.12 -4.19
C ARG A 95 -2.56 -11.47 -3.20
N TYR A 96 -2.93 -12.00 -2.04
CA TYR A 96 -1.98 -12.35 -0.97
C TYR A 96 -1.06 -11.21 -0.49
N SER A 97 -1.29 -9.95 -0.87
CA SER A 97 -0.55 -8.83 -0.26
C SER A 97 -0.96 -8.62 1.20
N GLU A 98 -0.09 -7.96 1.98
CA GLU A 98 -0.33 -7.70 3.39
C GLU A 98 0.11 -6.29 3.79
N ILE A 99 -0.76 -5.56 4.49
CA ILE A 99 -0.44 -4.29 5.15
C ILE A 99 -0.62 -4.53 6.65
N ILE A 100 0.46 -4.57 7.42
CA ILE A 100 0.41 -5.04 8.81
C ILE A 100 -0.27 -4.00 9.71
N ARG A 101 0.40 -2.92 10.12
CA ARG A 101 -0.23 -1.98 11.06
C ARG A 101 0.34 -0.58 11.09
N MET A 102 -0.47 0.37 11.54
CA MET A 102 -0.07 1.76 11.82
C MET A 102 0.49 2.50 10.60
N ASN A 103 0.20 2.04 9.38
CA ASN A 103 0.66 2.71 8.17
C ASN A 103 -0.26 3.88 7.81
N GLU A 104 0.33 4.95 7.30
CA GLU A 104 -0.37 6.09 6.74
C GLU A 104 -0.10 6.12 5.23
N ILE A 105 -1.12 5.80 4.44
CA ILE A 105 -1.07 5.78 2.97
C ILE A 105 -2.04 6.86 2.50
N ASN A 106 -1.53 8.00 2.07
CA ASN A 106 -2.36 9.20 1.86
C ASN A 106 -2.06 9.90 0.53
N SER A 107 -3.10 10.35 -0.16
CA SER A 107 -3.02 11.29 -1.29
C SER A 107 -3.65 12.60 -0.88
N ILE A 108 -3.00 13.71 -1.24
CA ILE A 108 -3.56 15.06 -1.09
C ILE A 108 -4.79 15.19 -2.02
N ALA A 109 -5.88 15.75 -1.49
CA ALA A 109 -7.16 15.80 -2.20
C ALA A 109 -7.18 16.79 -3.36
N GLU A 110 -6.61 17.97 -3.14
CA GLU A 110 -6.58 19.10 -4.07
C GLU A 110 -5.17 19.70 -3.98
N PRO A 111 -4.15 19.00 -4.52
CA PRO A 111 -2.77 19.45 -4.44
C PRO A 111 -2.55 20.68 -5.34
N ASP A 112 -1.83 21.67 -4.83
CA ASP A 112 -1.38 22.84 -5.58
C ASP A 112 -0.07 22.51 -6.32
N VAL A 113 -0.19 21.96 -7.53
CA VAL A 113 0.95 21.46 -8.33
C VAL A 113 0.86 21.93 -9.78
N VAL A 114 2.03 22.06 -10.41
CA VAL A 114 2.17 22.63 -11.77
C VAL A 114 2.18 21.58 -12.88
N ASN A 115 1.96 20.30 -12.54
CA ASN A 115 1.92 19.20 -13.49
C ASN A 115 0.72 18.28 -13.23
N PRO A 116 0.28 17.50 -14.24
CA PRO A 116 -0.73 16.46 -14.04
C PRO A 116 -0.28 15.44 -13.00
N ILE A 117 -1.25 14.89 -12.26
CA ILE A 117 -1.03 13.89 -11.22
C ILE A 117 -1.68 12.56 -11.60
N ASP A 118 -1.15 11.47 -11.05
CA ASP A 118 -1.73 10.13 -11.17
C ASP A 118 -1.85 9.46 -9.79
N PRO A 119 -2.82 9.84 -8.94
CA PRO A 119 -2.86 9.46 -7.53
C PRO A 119 -3.36 8.02 -7.33
N ARG A 120 -2.54 7.05 -7.71
CA ARG A 120 -2.80 5.61 -7.61
C ARG A 120 -1.77 4.92 -6.75
N PHE A 121 -2.24 4.16 -5.76
CA PHE A 121 -1.41 3.30 -4.93
C PHE A 121 -1.60 1.83 -5.33
N LEU A 122 -0.55 1.21 -5.84
CA LEU A 122 -0.58 -0.15 -6.39
C LEU A 122 0.40 -1.04 -5.62
N LEU A 123 -0.13 -1.93 -4.79
CA LEU A 123 0.65 -2.94 -4.07
C LEU A 123 0.55 -4.27 -4.83
N GLY A 124 1.69 -4.78 -5.29
CA GLY A 124 1.80 -6.02 -6.04
C GLY A 124 1.42 -7.27 -5.24
N GLU A 125 1.17 -8.35 -5.96
CA GLU A 125 0.77 -9.62 -5.37
C GLU A 125 1.86 -10.17 -4.43
N GLY A 126 1.45 -10.75 -3.31
CA GLY A 126 2.36 -11.25 -2.28
C GLY A 126 3.24 -10.19 -1.62
N SER A 127 3.09 -8.90 -1.91
CA SER A 127 3.93 -7.85 -1.31
C SER A 127 3.47 -7.48 0.10
N ILE A 128 4.43 -7.11 0.95
CA ILE A 128 4.17 -6.80 2.37
C ILE A 128 4.63 -5.39 2.70
N ILE A 129 3.75 -4.61 3.30
CA ILE A 129 4.09 -3.37 4.00
C ILE A 129 3.97 -3.66 5.49
N THR A 130 5.07 -3.50 6.21
CA THR A 130 5.11 -3.86 7.62
C THR A 130 4.47 -2.78 8.50
N THR A 131 5.23 -2.07 9.33
CA THR A 131 4.66 -1.25 10.41
C THR A 131 5.04 0.22 10.32
N GLY A 132 4.08 1.12 10.42
CA GLY A 132 4.39 2.52 10.71
C GLY A 132 5.12 3.24 9.58
N HIS A 133 4.83 2.91 8.33
CA HIS A 133 5.35 3.62 7.17
C HIS A 133 4.41 4.75 6.75
N LYS A 134 4.99 5.81 6.19
CA LYS A 134 4.26 6.91 5.56
C LYS A 134 4.44 6.82 4.05
N ILE A 135 3.34 6.73 3.32
CA ILE A 135 3.36 6.62 1.86
C ILE A 135 2.45 7.70 1.32
N ASP A 136 3.05 8.75 0.79
CA ASP A 136 2.33 9.74 0.01
C ASP A 136 2.20 9.24 -1.43
N PHE A 137 0.96 9.15 -1.91
CA PHE A 137 0.63 8.77 -3.29
C PHE A 137 -0.21 9.85 -3.98
N THR A 138 0.15 11.11 -3.75
CA THR A 138 -0.40 12.24 -4.49
C THR A 138 -0.06 12.15 -5.99
N ASP A 139 1.06 11.51 -6.32
CA ASP A 139 1.32 10.84 -7.60
C ASP A 139 1.36 9.32 -7.41
N ARG A 140 1.62 8.58 -8.49
CA ARG A 140 1.59 7.13 -8.45
C ARG A 140 2.69 6.55 -7.55
N VAL A 141 2.32 5.57 -6.72
CA VAL A 141 3.26 4.68 -6.04
C VAL A 141 2.97 3.25 -6.47
N THR A 142 3.95 2.61 -7.10
CA THR A 142 3.90 1.20 -7.47
C THR A 142 4.91 0.42 -6.63
N ILE A 143 4.45 -0.67 -6.02
CA ILE A 143 5.33 -1.67 -5.40
C ILE A 143 5.09 -2.99 -6.13
N GLY A 144 6.12 -3.53 -6.77
CA GLY A 144 6.08 -4.78 -7.54
C GLY A 144 5.73 -5.98 -6.67
N ARG A 145 5.53 -7.14 -7.31
CA ARG A 145 5.13 -8.37 -6.60
C ARG A 145 6.24 -8.87 -5.68
N ARG A 146 5.84 -9.53 -4.59
CA ARG A 146 6.74 -10.18 -3.62
C ARG A 146 7.83 -9.27 -3.08
N SER A 147 7.55 -7.98 -3.00
CA SER A 147 8.43 -6.98 -2.40
C SER A 147 7.99 -6.70 -0.97
N ILE A 148 8.96 -6.49 -0.07
CA ILE A 148 8.71 -6.21 1.34
C ILE A 148 9.25 -4.83 1.67
N LEU A 149 8.36 -3.91 2.06
CA LEU A 149 8.72 -2.70 2.81
C LEU A 149 8.78 -3.07 4.29
N GLY A 150 9.98 -3.43 4.72
CA GLY A 150 10.27 -4.04 6.01
C GLY A 150 10.57 -3.03 7.12
N GLY A 151 10.59 -3.56 8.35
CA GLY A 151 10.92 -2.78 9.54
C GLY A 151 9.82 -1.78 9.92
N ARG A 152 10.19 -0.50 9.99
CA ARG A 152 9.33 0.62 10.37
C ARG A 152 9.85 1.99 9.93
N ASN A 153 8.97 2.99 9.99
CA ASN A 153 9.32 4.41 9.86
C ASN A 153 10.01 4.80 8.53
N SER A 154 9.70 4.07 7.47
CA SER A 154 10.07 4.50 6.11
C SER A 154 9.05 5.53 5.60
N SER A 155 9.50 6.47 4.75
CA SER A 155 8.65 7.48 4.13
C SER A 155 8.88 7.59 2.62
N LEU A 156 7.81 7.52 1.85
CA LEU A 156 7.80 7.66 0.39
C LEU A 156 7.03 8.94 0.05
N TRP A 157 7.64 9.84 -0.72
CA TRP A 157 7.05 11.13 -1.06
C TRP A 157 7.02 11.32 -2.58
N THR A 158 5.82 11.44 -3.14
CA THR A 158 5.64 11.64 -4.59
C THR A 158 5.57 13.10 -4.99
N HIS A 159 5.49 14.02 -4.04
CA HIS A 159 5.45 15.46 -4.32
C HIS A 159 6.56 16.22 -3.60
N ASN A 160 6.89 17.38 -4.16
CA ASN A 160 7.61 18.44 -3.49
C ASN A 160 6.70 19.68 -3.38
N ARG A 161 7.28 20.87 -3.18
CA ARG A 161 6.53 22.12 -3.00
C ARG A 161 5.49 22.42 -4.10
N GLN A 162 5.75 22.03 -5.36
CA GLN A 162 4.93 22.39 -6.52
C GLN A 162 4.89 21.33 -7.64
N ARG A 163 5.70 20.27 -7.58
CA ARG A 163 5.77 19.23 -8.60
C ARG A 163 5.61 17.86 -8.00
N THR A 164 5.07 16.95 -8.79
CA THR A 164 4.95 15.54 -8.44
C THR A 164 5.72 14.66 -9.42
N ARG A 165 6.18 13.51 -8.93
CA ARG A 165 6.77 12.44 -9.74
C ARG A 165 6.43 11.09 -9.10
N PRO A 166 6.14 10.06 -9.91
CA PRO A 166 5.82 8.73 -9.41
C PRO A 166 7.01 8.08 -8.71
N ILE A 167 6.73 7.10 -7.84
CA ILE A 167 7.71 6.19 -7.25
C ILE A 167 7.39 4.79 -7.74
N ASP A 168 8.38 4.11 -8.33
CA ASP A 168 8.25 2.74 -8.81
C ASP A 168 9.29 1.85 -8.13
N ILE A 169 8.80 0.89 -7.35
CA ILE A 169 9.57 -0.14 -6.68
C ILE A 169 9.34 -1.46 -7.42
N GLY A 170 10.42 -2.12 -7.83
CA GLY A 170 10.41 -3.38 -8.56
C GLY A 170 9.88 -4.57 -7.76
N SER A 171 9.91 -5.74 -8.40
CA SER A 171 9.47 -7.01 -7.78
C SER A 171 10.63 -7.68 -7.04
N PHE A 172 10.32 -8.51 -6.05
CA PHE A 172 11.32 -9.23 -5.24
C PHE A 172 12.33 -8.30 -4.57
N CYS A 173 11.88 -7.16 -4.07
CA CYS A 173 12.76 -6.25 -3.33
C CYS A 173 12.60 -6.43 -1.83
N TYR A 174 13.71 -6.41 -1.09
CA TYR A 174 13.68 -6.30 0.37
C TYR A 174 14.17 -4.92 0.79
N ILE A 175 13.25 -4.10 1.26
CA ILE A 175 13.51 -2.70 1.60
C ILE A 175 13.57 -2.58 3.12
N GLY A 176 14.72 -2.16 3.64
CA GLY A 176 14.96 -2.04 5.07
C GLY A 176 14.07 -1.00 5.77
N SER A 177 14.29 -0.84 7.07
CA SER A 177 13.66 0.19 7.90
C SER A 177 14.22 1.58 7.56
N GLU A 178 13.49 2.64 7.94
CA GLU A 178 13.99 4.03 7.89
C GLU A 178 14.35 4.54 6.49
N ILE A 179 13.75 3.97 5.44
CA ILE A 179 14.01 4.37 4.06
C ILE A 179 13.29 5.67 3.72
N ARG A 180 13.95 6.55 2.97
CA ARG A 180 13.33 7.75 2.41
C ARG A 180 13.41 7.69 0.89
N ILE A 181 12.27 7.82 0.21
CA ILE A 181 12.23 7.90 -1.26
C ILE A 181 11.66 9.27 -1.64
N ALA A 182 12.43 10.03 -2.41
CA ALA A 182 12.05 11.33 -2.93
C ALA A 182 11.22 11.18 -4.22
N PRO A 183 10.53 12.25 -4.68
CA PRO A 183 9.74 12.21 -5.90
C PRO A 183 10.56 11.75 -7.10
N GLY A 184 10.09 10.74 -7.83
CA GLY A 184 10.81 10.17 -8.99
C GLY A 184 11.86 9.13 -8.61
N GLY A 185 12.01 8.80 -7.33
CA GLY A 185 12.88 7.72 -6.90
C GLY A 185 12.35 6.36 -7.38
N THR A 186 13.20 5.57 -8.02
CA THR A 186 12.85 4.21 -8.45
C THR A 186 13.80 3.20 -7.86
N LEU A 187 13.29 1.99 -7.61
CA LEU A 187 14.07 0.85 -7.17
C LEU A 187 13.89 -0.30 -8.16
N PRO A 188 14.94 -0.76 -8.86
CA PRO A 188 14.89 -1.95 -9.71
C PRO A 188 14.45 -3.19 -8.95
N SER A 189 14.01 -4.21 -9.68
CA SER A 189 13.67 -5.52 -9.12
C SER A 189 14.86 -6.21 -8.46
N ARG A 190 14.58 -7.22 -7.63
CA ARG A 190 15.58 -8.10 -7.03
C ARG A 190 16.64 -7.36 -6.22
N CYS A 191 16.30 -6.22 -5.62
CA CYS A 191 17.24 -5.40 -4.86
C CYS A 191 17.02 -5.52 -3.36
N ILE A 192 18.11 -5.41 -2.60
CA ILE A 192 18.06 -5.20 -1.15
C ILE A 192 18.42 -3.75 -0.87
N VAL A 193 17.62 -3.06 -0.05
CA VAL A 193 17.91 -1.68 0.36
C VAL A 193 18.34 -1.66 1.83
N GLY A 194 19.57 -1.21 2.06
CA GLY A 194 20.13 -1.07 3.41
C GLY A 194 19.34 -0.07 4.26
N ILE A 195 19.20 -0.35 5.55
CA ILE A 195 18.47 0.47 6.52
C ILE A 195 18.96 1.93 6.48
N GLY A 196 18.02 2.89 6.56
CA GLY A 196 18.34 4.32 6.62
C GLY A 196 18.73 4.96 5.29
N SER A 197 18.68 4.22 4.17
CA SER A 197 19.07 4.74 2.87
C SER A 197 18.06 5.76 2.31
N VAL A 198 18.57 6.70 1.49
CA VAL A 198 17.76 7.76 0.86
C VAL A 198 17.85 7.66 -0.65
N ILE A 199 16.75 7.27 -1.30
CA ILE A 199 16.65 7.14 -2.75
C ILE A 199 16.14 8.48 -3.30
N THR A 200 16.99 9.19 -4.05
CA THR A 200 16.70 10.55 -4.56
C THR A 200 16.53 10.62 -6.07
N SER A 201 16.71 9.50 -6.76
CA SER A 201 16.80 9.44 -8.22
C SER A 201 16.34 8.08 -8.72
N GLU A 202 16.20 7.99 -10.04
CA GLU A 202 15.96 6.73 -10.72
C GLU A 202 17.19 5.83 -10.60
N LEU A 203 17.02 4.63 -10.05
CA LEU A 203 18.05 3.59 -10.01
C LEU A 203 17.73 2.54 -11.07
N THR A 204 18.76 1.98 -11.71
CA THR A 204 18.61 1.03 -12.83
C THR A 204 19.33 -0.30 -12.62
N ALA A 205 20.17 -0.41 -11.59
CA ALA A 205 20.92 -1.62 -11.28
C ALA A 205 20.03 -2.67 -10.58
N GLU A 206 19.50 -3.63 -11.35
CA GLU A 206 18.76 -4.80 -10.83
C GLU A 206 19.69 -5.77 -10.09
N GLY A 207 19.20 -6.47 -9.07
CA GLY A 207 20.01 -7.51 -8.42
C GLY A 207 21.14 -6.96 -7.58
N HIS A 208 20.99 -5.77 -6.97
CA HIS A 208 22.03 -5.11 -6.18
C HIS A 208 21.61 -4.85 -4.74
N LEU A 209 22.62 -4.80 -3.87
CA LEU A 209 22.52 -4.11 -2.60
C LEU A 209 22.62 -2.62 -2.87
N ILE A 210 21.57 -1.89 -2.50
CA ILE A 210 21.48 -0.44 -2.63
C ILE A 210 21.56 0.15 -1.23
N ALA A 211 22.50 1.07 -1.00
CA ALA A 211 22.65 1.69 0.31
C ALA A 211 23.21 3.12 0.25
N GLY A 212 22.99 3.89 1.32
CA GLY A 212 23.63 5.18 1.54
C GLY A 212 22.68 6.38 1.45
N VAL A 213 23.25 7.57 1.66
CA VAL A 213 22.56 8.87 1.61
C VAL A 213 23.41 9.84 0.77
N PRO A 214 23.11 10.04 -0.52
CA PRO A 214 22.10 9.34 -1.30
C PRO A 214 22.45 7.88 -1.57
N ALA A 215 21.43 7.04 -1.77
CA ALA A 215 21.57 5.62 -1.99
C ALA A 215 22.15 5.31 -3.37
N LYS A 216 23.09 4.38 -3.43
CA LYS A 216 23.73 3.93 -4.67
C LYS A 216 23.82 2.39 -4.71
N PRO A 217 23.93 1.79 -5.91
CA PRO A 217 24.29 0.38 -6.02
C PRO A 217 25.69 0.16 -5.41
N MET A 218 25.80 -0.75 -4.46
CA MET A 218 27.04 -1.05 -3.74
C MET A 218 27.74 -2.30 -4.28
N LYS A 219 26.98 -3.40 -4.39
CA LYS A 219 27.45 -4.68 -4.93
C LYS A 219 26.29 -5.45 -5.55
N LYS A 220 26.59 -6.38 -6.45
CA LYS A 220 25.63 -7.40 -6.88
C LYS A 220 25.29 -8.32 -5.71
N LEU A 221 24.05 -8.77 -5.66
CA LEU A 221 23.61 -9.76 -4.68
C LEU A 221 24.25 -11.11 -4.97
N GLY A 222 24.77 -11.77 -3.93
CA GLY A 222 25.18 -13.17 -3.98
C GLY A 222 24.05 -14.11 -3.55
N ASP A 223 24.31 -15.42 -3.54
CA ASP A 223 23.29 -16.44 -3.23
C ASP A 223 22.64 -16.24 -1.84
N GLU A 224 23.43 -15.86 -0.83
CA GLU A 224 22.93 -15.56 0.52
C GLU A 224 21.98 -14.37 0.55
N ASP A 225 22.24 -13.36 -0.29
CA ASP A 225 21.38 -12.18 -0.41
C ASP A 225 20.09 -12.53 -1.16
N ILE A 226 20.20 -13.29 -2.27
CA ILE A 226 19.07 -13.71 -3.12
C ILE A 226 18.06 -14.53 -2.30
N PHE A 227 18.53 -15.36 -1.37
CA PHE A 227 17.68 -16.10 -0.45
C PHE A 227 16.67 -15.21 0.30
N LEU A 228 17.05 -13.98 0.65
CA LEU A 228 16.19 -13.04 1.40
C LEU A 228 15.03 -12.49 0.55
N ILE A 229 15.15 -12.48 -0.77
CA ILE A 229 14.16 -11.90 -1.68
C ILE A 229 13.36 -12.94 -2.47
N GLU A 230 13.88 -14.16 -2.63
CA GLU A 230 13.20 -15.24 -3.36
C GLU A 230 12.33 -16.14 -2.46
N ARG A 231 12.51 -16.08 -1.14
CA ARG A 231 11.61 -16.78 -0.21
C ARG A 231 10.19 -16.22 -0.32
N LYS A 232 9.18 -17.06 -0.07
CA LYS A 232 7.79 -16.61 0.02
C LYS A 232 7.67 -15.58 1.14
N THR A 233 7.04 -14.46 0.83
CA THR A 233 6.79 -13.37 1.78
C THR A 233 5.80 -13.79 2.88
N ARG A 234 4.91 -14.73 2.55
CA ARG A 234 3.97 -15.38 3.49
C ARG A 234 4.03 -16.89 3.37
N ASN A 235 3.77 -17.58 4.48
CA ASN A 235 3.73 -19.04 4.51
C ASN A 235 2.57 -19.63 3.65
N ASP A 236 1.48 -18.88 3.49
CA ASP A 236 0.30 -19.27 2.72
C ASP A 236 0.33 -18.76 1.26
N LEU A 237 1.44 -18.17 0.81
CA LEU A 237 1.57 -17.69 -0.57
C LEU A 237 1.65 -18.88 -1.53
N PRO A 238 0.82 -18.96 -2.59
CA PRO A 238 0.92 -20.02 -3.58
C PRO A 238 2.14 -19.78 -4.50
N ASP A 239 2.53 -20.79 -5.27
CA ASP A 239 3.75 -20.71 -6.11
C ASP A 239 3.54 -19.87 -7.39
N ASP A 240 2.29 -19.64 -7.80
CA ASP A 240 1.91 -18.81 -8.95
C ASP A 240 1.93 -17.31 -8.67
N VAL A 241 2.17 -16.92 -7.41
CA VAL A 241 2.28 -15.53 -6.94
C VAL A 241 3.73 -15.22 -6.54
#